data_AF-A0A4Y2WRN2-F1
#
_entry.id   AF-A0A4Y2WRN2-F1
#
_cell.length_a   1.000
_cell.length_b   1.000
_cell.length_c   1.000
_cell.angle_alpha   90.00
_cell.angle_beta   90.00
_cell.angle_gamma   90.00
#
_symmetry.space_group_name_H-M   'P 1'
#
loop_
_entity.id
_entity.type
_entity.pdbx_description
1 polymer ?
#
loop_
_entity_poly.entity_id
_entity_poly.type
_entity_poly.pdbx_seq_one_letter_code
_entity_poly.pdbx_strand_id
1 'polypeptide(L)'
;MDVESIKKLRTPTRSNFTRALNKASDILDKKIEDTDVLAAQIVLLEQKFKELNDLDTKILAIFQNDTTCTQENFDLEYEAITAYEDRFLETKTKLQRRLNTLEKPKQEVTVIKEASDNCNRKFKLPELELKQFNGNIKEWLQ
;
A
#
# COMPACT_ATOMS: atom_id res chain seq x y z
N MET A 1 13.48 -4.39 33.93
CA MET A 1 14.25 -5.15 32.93
C MET A 1 15.36 -4.23 32.47
N ASP A 2 16.61 -4.66 32.51
CA ASP A 2 17.74 -3.83 32.06
C ASP A 2 17.80 -3.77 30.52
N VAL A 3 18.48 -2.76 29.99
CA VAL A 3 18.64 -2.57 28.53
C VAL A 3 19.29 -3.79 27.88
N GLU A 4 20.25 -4.40 28.57
CA GLU A 4 21.06 -5.49 28.04
C GLU A 4 20.24 -6.76 27.79
N SER A 5 19.31 -7.08 28.71
CA SER A 5 18.34 -8.16 28.54
C SER A 5 17.40 -7.90 27.37
N ILE A 6 16.93 -6.66 27.19
CA ILE A 6 16.07 -6.30 26.06
C ILE A 6 16.85 -6.41 24.75
N LYS A 7 18.10 -5.94 24.70
CA LYS A 7 18.97 -6.07 23.52
C LYS A 7 19.27 -7.54 23.17
N LYS A 8 19.43 -8.41 24.17
CA LYS A 8 19.57 -9.87 23.96
C LYS A 8 18.33 -10.47 23.29
N LEU A 9 17.12 -10.06 23.70
CA LEU A 9 15.88 -10.52 23.06
C LEU A 9 15.65 -9.87 21.69
N ARG A 10 16.04 -8.61 21.52
CA ARG A 10 15.90 -7.87 20.26
C ARG A 10 16.67 -8.50 19.11
N THR A 11 17.85 -9.05 19.39
CA THR A 11 18.72 -9.66 18.37
C THR A 11 18.03 -10.79 17.57
N PRO A 12 17.46 -11.84 18.20
CA PRO A 12 16.70 -12.85 17.48
C PRO A 12 15.40 -12.29 16.87
N THR A 13 14.74 -11.31 17.50
CA THR A 13 13.55 -10.65 16.93
C THR A 13 13.86 -9.93 15.62
N ARG A 14 14.97 -9.18 15.55
CA ARG A 14 15.48 -8.55 14.32
C ARG A 14 15.79 -9.58 13.24
N SER A 15 16.42 -10.70 13.61
CA SER A 15 16.71 -11.80 12.68
C SER A 15 15.43 -12.39 12.09
N ASN A 16 14.42 -12.66 12.93
CA ASN A 16 13.12 -13.15 12.49
C ASN A 16 12.39 -12.15 11.59
N PHE A 17 12.38 -10.87 11.95
CA PHE A 17 11.81 -9.81 11.12
C PHE A 17 12.52 -9.69 9.77
N THR A 18 13.85 -9.75 9.76
CA THR A 18 14.66 -9.70 8.52
C THR A 18 14.35 -10.89 7.61
N ARG A 19 14.17 -12.09 8.17
CA ARG A 19 13.74 -13.26 7.37
C ARG A 19 12.36 -13.05 6.77
N ALA A 20 11.42 -12.46 7.51
CA ALA A 20 10.10 -12.14 7.00
C ALA A 20 10.15 -11.08 5.88
N LEU A 21 11.01 -10.06 6.02
CA LEU A 21 11.28 -9.07 4.98
C LEU A 21 11.83 -9.72 3.72
N ASN A 22 12.86 -10.57 3.83
CA ASN A 22 13.45 -11.24 2.68
C ASN A 22 12.41 -12.10 1.94
N LYS A 23 11.56 -12.81 2.68
CA LYS A 23 10.45 -13.56 2.09
C LYS A 23 9.46 -12.66 1.34
N ALA A 24 9.15 -11.49 1.88
CA ALA A 24 8.30 -10.51 1.21
C ALA A 24 8.96 -9.95 -0.07
N SER A 25 10.25 -9.66 -0.03
CA SER A 25 11.01 -9.26 -1.22
C SER A 25 11.01 -10.36 -2.28
N ASP A 26 11.23 -11.62 -1.91
CA ASP A 26 11.15 -12.75 -2.85
C ASP A 26 9.77 -12.86 -3.51
N ILE A 27 8.69 -12.62 -2.76
CA ILE A 27 7.32 -12.62 -3.28
C ILE A 27 7.14 -11.51 -4.32
N LEU A 28 7.66 -10.31 -4.03
CA LEU A 28 7.62 -9.16 -4.93
C LEU A 28 8.46 -9.40 -6.19
N ASP A 29 9.68 -9.93 -6.04
CA ASP A 29 10.62 -10.19 -7.14
C ASP A 29 10.11 -11.28 -8.09
N LYS A 30 9.52 -12.34 -7.53
CA LYS A 30 8.84 -13.41 -8.30
C LYS A 30 7.49 -12.98 -8.86
N LYS A 31 7.04 -11.76 -8.57
CA LYS A 31 5.76 -11.17 -9.03
C LYS A 31 4.53 -12.03 -8.75
N ILE A 32 4.53 -12.75 -7.63
CA ILE A 32 3.43 -13.64 -7.23
C ILE A 32 2.10 -12.85 -7.24
N GLU A 33 1.07 -13.45 -7.85
CA GLU A 33 -0.25 -12.81 -8.05
C GLU A 33 -1.35 -13.39 -7.14
N ASP A 34 -0.98 -14.33 -6.26
CA ASP A 34 -1.88 -14.87 -5.26
C ASP A 34 -2.18 -13.81 -4.19
N THR A 35 -3.43 -13.35 -4.15
CA THR A 35 -3.90 -12.30 -3.25
C THR A 35 -3.86 -12.73 -1.78
N ASP A 36 -4.16 -13.99 -1.49
CA ASP A 36 -4.15 -14.52 -0.12
C ASP A 36 -2.72 -14.59 0.41
N VAL A 37 -1.76 -14.99 -0.44
CA VAL A 37 -0.32 -14.98 -0.10
C VAL A 37 0.16 -13.56 0.19
N LEU A 38 -0.23 -12.58 -0.64
CA LEU A 38 0.14 -11.17 -0.43
C LEU A 38 -0.45 -10.62 0.87
N ALA A 39 -1.74 -10.87 1.13
CA ALA A 39 -2.43 -10.42 2.34
C ALA A 39 -1.82 -11.06 3.60
N ALA A 40 -1.58 -12.37 3.59
CA ALA A 40 -0.95 -13.08 4.69
C ALA A 40 0.47 -12.55 4.98
N GLN A 41 1.24 -12.22 3.94
CA GLN A 41 2.58 -11.67 4.11
C GLN A 41 2.57 -10.27 4.73
N ILE A 42 1.60 -9.42 4.37
CA ILE A 42 1.42 -8.10 5.00
C ILE A 42 1.15 -8.25 6.50
N VAL A 43 0.18 -9.10 6.88
CA VAL A 43 -0.17 -9.35 8.29
C VAL A 43 1.03 -9.89 9.07
N LEU A 44 1.79 -10.83 8.48
CA LEU A 44 2.99 -11.39 9.11
C LEU A 44 4.04 -10.29 9.37
N LEU A 45 4.29 -9.42 8.38
CA LEU A 45 5.25 -8.32 8.55
C LEU A 45 4.80 -7.35 9.64
N GLU A 46 3.51 -7.01 9.71
CA GLU A 46 2.96 -6.13 10.75
C GLU A 46 3.15 -6.73 12.15
N GLN A 47 2.84 -8.02 12.32
CA GLN A 47 3.04 -8.71 13.60
C GLN A 47 4.51 -8.70 14.02
N LYS A 48 5.42 -9.03 13.10
CA LYS A 48 6.86 -9.08 13.40
C LYS A 48 7.46 -7.71 13.64
N PHE A 49 7.00 -6.69 12.91
CA PHE A 49 7.42 -5.32 13.14
C PHE A 49 6.92 -4.81 14.50
N LYS A 50 5.67 -5.13 14.88
CA LYS A 50 5.14 -4.79 16.20
C LYS A 50 5.96 -5.40 17.33
N GLU A 51 6.29 -6.69 17.25
CA GLU A 51 7.14 -7.38 18.21
C GLU A 51 8.51 -6.68 18.37
N LEU A 52 9.10 -6.23 17.26
CA LEU A 52 10.36 -5.49 17.26
C LEU A 52 10.20 -4.09 17.85
N ASN A 53 9.20 -3.34 17.40
CA ASN A 53 8.93 -1.97 17.83
C ASN A 53 8.64 -1.87 19.33
N ASP A 54 7.97 -2.87 19.90
CA ASP A 54 7.72 -2.96 21.35
C ASP A 54 9.02 -3.07 22.16
N LEU A 55 10.05 -3.74 21.62
CA LEU A 55 11.38 -3.81 22.25
C LEU A 55 12.15 -2.51 22.05
N ASP A 56 12.08 -1.94 20.86
CA ASP A 56 12.78 -0.71 20.47
C ASP A 56 12.28 0.49 21.28
N THR A 57 10.96 0.61 21.45
CA THR A 57 10.34 1.63 22.31
C THR A 57 10.79 1.50 23.76
N LYS A 58 10.92 0.27 24.29
CA LYS A 58 11.42 0.04 25.65
C LYS A 58 12.88 0.43 25.79
N ILE A 59 13.73 0.14 24.80
CA ILE A 59 15.14 0.55 24.80
C ILE A 59 15.24 2.07 24.82
N LEU A 60 14.53 2.76 23.92
CA LEU A 60 14.54 4.23 23.86
C LEU A 60 14.04 4.87 25.16
N ALA A 61 12.97 4.33 25.74
CA ALA A 61 12.45 4.81 27.02
C ALA A 61 13.48 4.67 28.15
N ILE A 62 14.28 3.60 28.18
CA ILE A 62 15.34 3.47 29.19
C ILE A 62 16.46 4.47 28.92
N PHE A 63 16.90 4.62 27.67
CA PHE A 63 17.95 5.58 27.32
C PHE A 63 17.57 7.03 27.63
N GLN A 64 16.31 7.42 27.44
CA GLN A 64 15.83 8.76 27.82
C GLN A 64 15.93 9.04 29.33
N ASN A 65 15.85 8.00 30.15
CA ASN A 65 15.91 8.10 31.62
C ASN A 65 17.30 7.80 32.18
N ASP A 66 18.27 7.41 31.33
CA ASP A 66 19.62 7.04 31.73
C ASP A 66 20.54 8.26 31.65
N THR A 67 20.94 8.77 32.81
CA THR A 67 21.84 9.93 32.93
C THR A 67 23.28 9.66 32.44
N THR A 68 23.62 8.40 32.20
CA THR A 68 24.93 7.99 31.67
C THR A 68 24.93 7.83 30.14
N CYS A 69 23.75 7.83 29.52
CA CYS A 69 23.63 7.72 28.08
C CYS A 69 24.00 9.04 27.40
N THR A 70 25.05 9.02 26.57
CA THR A 70 25.43 10.16 25.73
C THR A 70 24.43 10.35 24.59
N GLN A 71 24.22 11.58 24.14
CA GLN A 71 23.38 11.88 22.98
C GLN A 71 23.76 11.07 21.72
N GLU A 72 25.07 10.92 21.46
CA GLU A 72 25.56 10.15 20.30
C GLU A 72 25.09 8.68 20.33
N ASN A 73 25.18 8.01 21.49
CA ASN A 73 24.67 6.65 21.66
C ASN A 73 23.15 6.55 21.48
N PHE A 74 22.40 7.57 21.91
CA PHE A 74 20.97 7.64 21.69
C PHE A 74 20.64 7.76 20.19
N ASP A 75 21.32 8.67 19.50
CA ASP A 75 21.10 8.93 18.07
C ASP A 75 21.43 7.70 17.22
N LEU A 76 22.55 7.02 17.50
CA LEU A 76 22.92 5.77 16.84
C LEU A 76 21.85 4.68 17.04
N GLU A 77 21.31 4.57 18.24
CA GLU A 77 20.26 3.61 18.54
C GLU A 77 18.95 3.97 17.83
N TYR A 78 18.58 5.25 17.83
CA TYR A 78 17.40 5.76 17.15
C TYR A 78 17.47 5.55 15.64
N GLU A 79 18.58 5.91 15.00
CA GLU A 79 18.81 5.67 13.57
C GLU A 79 18.73 4.17 13.23
N ALA A 80 19.32 3.32 14.08
CA ALA A 80 19.24 1.87 13.90
C ALA A 80 17.84 1.29 14.13
N ILE A 81 16.91 2.01 14.76
CA ILE A 81 15.48 1.66 14.86
C ILE A 81 14.77 2.11 13.59
N THR A 82 14.92 3.38 13.22
CA THR A 82 14.29 3.99 12.03
C THR A 82 14.63 3.24 10.75
N ALA A 83 15.88 2.76 10.60
CA ALA A 83 16.28 1.98 9.43
C ALA A 83 15.45 0.68 9.22
N TYR A 84 14.92 0.07 10.28
CA TYR A 84 14.04 -1.08 10.17
C TYR A 84 12.59 -0.67 9.86
N GLU A 85 12.14 0.46 10.40
CA GLU A 85 10.84 1.06 10.11
C GLU A 85 10.73 1.44 8.61
N ASP A 86 11.76 2.08 8.06
CA ASP A 86 11.79 2.45 6.64
C ASP A 86 11.65 1.23 5.73
N ARG A 87 12.41 0.17 6.02
CA ARG A 87 12.36 -1.09 5.26
C ARG A 87 11.00 -1.78 5.38
N PHE A 88 10.40 -1.74 6.58
CA PHE A 88 9.05 -2.25 6.80
C PHE A 88 8.03 -1.51 5.95
N LEU A 89 8.00 -0.17 6.05
CA LEU A 89 7.04 0.68 5.35
C LEU A 89 7.18 0.56 3.84
N GLU A 90 8.42 0.56 3.33
CA GLU A 90 8.69 0.39 1.89
C GLU A 90 8.13 -0.94 1.39
N THR A 91 8.46 -2.04 2.06
CA THR A 91 8.07 -3.40 1.65
C THR A 91 6.56 -3.60 1.76
N LYS A 92 5.96 -3.16 2.87
CA LYS A 92 4.51 -3.21 3.08
C LYS A 92 3.76 -2.42 2.01
N THR A 93 4.23 -1.21 1.68
CA THR A 93 3.61 -0.36 0.66
C THR A 93 3.66 -1.02 -0.72
N LYS A 94 4.78 -1.67 -1.07
CA LYS A 94 4.92 -2.42 -2.34
C LYS A 94 3.94 -3.59 -2.41
N LEU A 95 3.82 -4.38 -1.33
CA LEU A 95 2.87 -5.50 -1.26
C LEU A 95 1.42 -5.03 -1.37
N GLN A 96 1.04 -3.99 -0.59
CA GLN A 96 -0.30 -3.42 -0.64
C GLN A 96 -0.66 -2.87 -2.02
N ARG A 97 0.27 -2.18 -2.69
CA ARG A 97 0.07 -1.71 -4.06
C ARG A 97 -0.19 -2.87 -5.03
N ARG A 98 0.56 -3.96 -4.90
CA ARG A 98 0.37 -5.16 -5.74
C ARG A 98 -0.99 -5.79 -5.48
N LEU A 99 -1.36 -6.01 -4.22
CA LEU A 99 -2.66 -6.55 -3.82
C LEU A 99 -3.82 -5.70 -4.38
N ASN A 100 -3.79 -4.38 -4.15
CA ASN A 100 -4.80 -3.45 -4.65
C ASN A 100 -4.90 -3.43 -6.19
N THR A 101 -3.82 -3.76 -6.91
CA THR A 101 -3.83 -3.82 -8.38
C THR A 101 -4.50 -5.10 -8.87
N LEU A 102 -4.42 -6.19 -8.12
CA LEU A 102 -5.01 -7.49 -8.46
C LEU A 102 -6.48 -7.56 -8.08
N GLU A 103 -6.88 -6.94 -6.96
CA GLU A 103 -8.27 -6.92 -6.48
C GLU A 103 -9.15 -5.95 -7.26
N LYS A 104 -8.58 -4.90 -7.86
CA LYS A 104 -9.35 -4.01 -8.72
C LYS A 104 -9.79 -4.80 -9.96
N PRO A 105 -11.09 -4.87 -10.27
CA PRO A 105 -11.51 -5.37 -11.57
C PRO A 105 -10.76 -4.54 -12.61
N LYS A 106 -10.14 -5.21 -13.59
CA LYS A 106 -9.63 -4.53 -14.78
C LYS A 106 -10.82 -3.78 -15.35
N GLN A 107 -10.95 -2.50 -15.02
CA GLN A 107 -11.74 -1.60 -15.81
C GLN A 107 -11.05 -1.66 -17.16
N GLU A 108 -11.60 -2.44 -18.08
CA GLU A 108 -11.39 -2.21 -19.49
C GLU A 108 -11.82 -0.76 -19.69
N VAL A 109 -10.86 0.14 -19.60
CA VAL A 109 -11.00 1.47 -20.14
C VAL A 109 -11.09 1.19 -21.63
N THR A 110 -12.31 0.93 -22.11
CA THR A 110 -12.69 1.23 -23.47
C THR A 110 -12.45 2.72 -23.61
N VAL A 111 -11.20 3.06 -23.92
CA VAL A 111 -10.91 4.24 -24.71
C VAL A 111 -11.79 4.01 -25.93
N ILE A 112 -12.88 4.78 -26.00
CA ILE A 112 -13.61 4.96 -27.24
C ILE A 112 -12.59 5.59 -28.16
N LYS A 113 -11.76 4.75 -28.80
CA LYS A 113 -11.07 5.11 -30.02
C LYS A 113 -12.22 5.38 -30.95
N GLU A 114 -12.40 6.66 -31.24
CA GLU A 114 -13.23 7.15 -32.33
C GLU A 114 -13.11 6.13 -33.45
N ALA A 115 -14.22 5.47 -33.77
CA ALA A 115 -14.31 4.53 -34.86
C ALA A 115 -14.27 5.32 -36.17
N SER A 116 -13.13 5.96 -36.44
CA SER A 116 -12.63 6.19 -37.78
C SER A 116 -12.16 4.83 -38.28
N ASP A 117 -13.10 3.96 -38.63
CA ASP A 117 -12.94 2.99 -39.72
C ASP A 117 -14.27 2.25 -39.93
N ASN A 118 -15.03 2.80 -40.88
CA ASN A 118 -15.84 2.07 -41.84
C ASN A 118 -16.85 1.05 -41.29
N CYS A 119 -17.80 1.53 -40.48
CA CYS A 119 -18.99 0.76 -40.13
C CYS A 119 -20.21 1.29 -40.90
N ASN A 120 -20.37 0.86 -42.16
CA ASN A 120 -21.58 1.09 -42.98
C ASN A 120 -22.80 0.27 -42.47
N ARG A 121 -23.04 0.23 -41.17
CA ARG A 121 -24.27 -0.36 -40.60
C ARG A 121 -25.40 0.66 -40.77
N LYS A 122 -26.26 0.43 -41.76
CA LYS A 122 -27.52 1.17 -41.92
C LYS A 122 -28.50 0.73 -40.83
N PHE A 123 -28.53 1.45 -39.73
CA PHE A 123 -29.57 1.27 -38.71
C PHE A 123 -30.89 1.84 -39.25
N LYS A 124 -31.93 1.00 -39.35
CA LYS A 124 -33.30 1.46 -39.58
C LYS A 124 -33.85 1.99 -38.27
N LEU A 125 -33.54 3.24 -37.96
CA LEU A 125 -34.11 3.93 -36.80
C LEU A 125 -35.51 4.44 -37.16
N PRO A 126 -36.48 4.36 -36.23
CA PRO A 126 -37.77 4.99 -36.44
C PRO A 126 -37.58 6.50 -36.58
N GLU A 127 -38.32 7.10 -37.52
CA GLU A 127 -38.27 8.54 -37.77
C GLU A 127 -38.93 9.26 -36.59
N LEU A 128 -38.14 10.03 -35.85
CA LEU A 128 -38.62 10.84 -34.74
C LEU A 128 -38.99 12.23 -35.30
N GLU A 129 -40.28 12.52 -35.40
CA GLU A 129 -40.75 13.85 -35.76
C GLU A 129 -40.50 14.79 -34.57
N LEU A 130 -39.44 15.60 -34.67
CA LEU A 130 -39.21 16.68 -33.72
C LEU A 130 -40.27 17.75 -33.94
N LYS A 131 -41.00 18.10 -32.88
CA LYS A 131 -41.96 19.21 -32.91
C LYS A 131 -41.20 20.49 -33.28
N GLN A 132 -41.46 21.01 -34.48
CA GLN A 132 -40.80 22.23 -34.94
C GLN A 132 -41.36 23.42 -34.16
N PHE A 133 -40.46 24.17 -33.55
CA PHE A 133 -40.85 25.35 -32.81
C PHE A 133 -40.88 26.57 -33.74
N ASN A 134 -42.06 27.19 -33.89
CA ASN A 134 -42.30 28.32 -34.79
C ASN A 134 -41.83 29.68 -34.24
N GLY A 135 -41.15 29.70 -33.09
CA GLY A 135 -40.68 30.93 -32.44
C GLY A 135 -41.75 31.69 -31.66
N ASN A 136 -42.98 31.18 -31.55
CA ASN A 136 -44.06 31.86 -30.84
C ASN A 136 -43.99 31.61 -29.33
N ILE A 137 -43.49 32.60 -28.59
CA ILE A 137 -43.27 32.55 -27.14
C ILE A 137 -44.49 32.13 -26.31
N LYS A 138 -45.72 32.28 -26.86
CA LYS A 138 -46.96 31.86 -26.19
C LYS A 138 -47.06 30.33 -26.02
N GLU A 139 -46.41 29.56 -26.88
CA GLU A 139 -46.38 28.10 -26.79
C GLU A 139 -45.40 27.59 -25.72
N TRP A 140 -44.62 28.47 -25.09
CA TRP A 140 -43.63 28.15 -24.04
C TRP A 140 -44.12 28.45 -22.63
N LEU A 141 -45.23 29.16 -22.49
CA LEU A 141 -45.80 29.59 -21.22
C LEU A 141 -47.02 28.73 -20.86
N GLN A 142 -46.84 27.41 -20.85
CA GLN A 142 -47.86 26.48 -20.34
C GLN A 142 -47.63 26.21 -18.86
#